data_AF-A0A7Y0XBJ2-F1
#
_entry.id   AF-A0A7Y0XBJ2-F1
#
_cell.length_a   1.000
_cell.length_b   1.000
_cell.length_c   1.000
_cell.angle_alpha   90.00
_cell.angle_beta   90.00
_cell.angle_gamma   90.00
#
_symmetry.space_group_name_H-M   'P 1'
#
loop_
_entity.id
_entity.type
_entity.pdbx_description
1 polymer ?
#
loop_
_entity_poly.entity_id
_entity_poly.type
_entity_poly.pdbx_seq_one_letter_code
_entity_poly.pdbx_strand_id
1 'polypeptide(L)' 'MRLSFIVTLGLCFSASVCSTPWESAVNPTRNSSSSIGSYANGCLDGALPLPLDGVGYQVLRSKTKRYYGHPKTIEFIE' A
#
# COMPACT_ATOMS: atom_id res chain seq x y z
N MET A 1 10.44 -10.77 -45.01
CA MET A 1 11.54 -10.02 -44.35
C MET A 1 11.05 -8.88 -43.46
N ARG A 2 10.03 -8.08 -43.85
CA ARG A 2 9.50 -6.98 -43.00
C ARG A 2 8.68 -7.45 -41.78
N LEU A 3 7.93 -8.56 -41.88
CA LEU A 3 7.07 -9.04 -40.80
C LEU A 3 7.85 -9.76 -39.67
N SER A 4 8.87 -10.56 -40.03
CA SER A 4 9.74 -11.25 -39.05
C SER A 4 10.57 -10.27 -38.20
N PHE A 5 10.89 -9.09 -38.73
CA PHE A 5 11.64 -8.05 -38.03
C PHE A 5 10.80 -7.32 -36.97
N ILE A 6 9.49 -7.20 -37.21
CA ILE A 6 8.55 -6.59 -36.25
C ILE A 6 8.29 -7.52 -35.05
N VAL A 7 8.17 -8.83 -35.30
CA VAL A 7 7.94 -9.84 -34.25
C VAL A 7 9.16 -10.01 -33.32
N THR A 8 10.38 -9.92 -33.87
CA THR A 8 11.61 -10.00 -33.08
C THR A 8 11.87 -8.74 -32.25
N LEU A 9 11.47 -7.55 -32.72
CA LEU A 9 11.59 -6.30 -31.97
C LEU A 9 10.61 -6.22 -30.78
N GLY A 10 9.42 -6.82 -30.89
CA GLY A 10 8.41 -6.85 -29.82
C GLY A 10 8.78 -7.72 -28.61
N LEU A 11 9.56 -8.80 -28.80
CA LEU A 11 9.94 -9.69 -27.71
C LEU A 11 10.96 -9.08 -26.73
N CYS A 12 11.75 -8.09 -27.17
CA CYS A 12 12.80 -7.48 -26.34
C CYS A 12 12.29 -6.39 -25.39
N PHE A 13 11.03 -5.97 -25.47
CA PHE A 13 10.47 -4.88 -24.68
C PHE A 13 9.62 -5.37 -23.50
N SER A 14 10.09 -6.39 -22.78
CA SER A 14 9.46 -6.80 -21.52
C SER A 14 10.04 -5.96 -20.37
N ALA A 15 9.37 -4.85 -20.03
CA ALA A 15 9.70 -4.10 -18.82
C ALA A 15 9.33 -4.94 -17.58
N SER A 16 10.32 -5.24 -16.73
CA SER A 16 10.05 -5.88 -15.45
C SER A 16 9.35 -4.89 -14.52
N VAL A 17 8.17 -5.27 -14.02
CA VAL A 17 7.50 -4.56 -12.92
C VAL A 17 7.94 -5.17 -11.59
N CYS A 18 8.42 -4.33 -10.68
CA CYS A 18 8.77 -4.72 -9.32
C CYS A 18 7.79 -4.09 -8.34
N SER A 19 7.50 -4.76 -7.22
CA SER A 19 6.76 -4.14 -6.13
C SER A 19 7.60 -3.04 -5.48
N THR A 20 6.94 -2.06 -4.88
CA THR A 20 7.66 -1.06 -4.10
C THR A 20 8.07 -1.65 -2.75
N PRO A 21 8.96 -0.98 -2.00
CA PRO A 21 9.25 -1.39 -0.62
C PRO A 21 8.02 -1.33 0.30
N TRP A 22 7.00 -0.54 -0.02
CA TRP A 22 5.83 -0.31 0.83
C TRP A 22 5.01 -1.57 1.08
N GLU A 23 4.90 -2.46 0.09
CA GLU A 23 4.21 -3.74 0.26
C GLU A 23 4.92 -4.68 1.25
N SER A 24 6.22 -4.47 1.49
CA SER A 24 7.03 -5.28 2.40
C SER A 24 7.10 -4.70 3.82
N ALA A 25 6.53 -3.50 4.06
CA ALA A 25 6.55 -2.88 5.38
C ALA A 25 5.68 -3.67 6.37
N VAL A 26 6.29 -4.12 7.47
CA VAL A 26 5.67 -5.06 8.42
C VAL A 26 5.03 -4.36 9.61
N ASN A 27 5.62 -3.25 10.05
CA ASN A 27 5.22 -2.49 11.24
C ASN A 27 5.30 -0.98 10.95
N PRO A 28 4.44 -0.17 11.58
CA PRO A 28 4.59 1.28 11.58
C PRO A 28 5.92 1.72 12.20
N THR A 29 6.34 2.92 11.84
CA THR A 29 7.40 3.64 12.54
C THR A 29 6.95 4.02 13.97
N ARG A 30 7.90 4.37 14.83
CA ARG A 30 7.62 4.78 16.22
C ARG A 30 7.56 6.30 16.42
N ASN A 31 7.44 7.06 15.34
CA ASN A 31 7.37 8.51 15.38
C ASN A 31 5.97 8.99 15.70
N SER A 32 5.81 10.30 15.90
CA SER A 32 4.48 10.93 15.95
C SER A 32 3.76 10.75 14.62
N SER A 33 2.44 10.54 14.68
CA SER A 33 1.64 10.31 13.48
C SER A 33 1.67 11.53 12.54
N SER A 34 1.95 11.29 11.26
CA SER A 34 1.94 12.32 10.23
C SER A 34 1.57 11.74 8.86
N SER A 35 0.54 12.29 8.23
CA SER A 35 0.23 12.03 6.83
C SER A 35 1.08 12.95 5.95
N ILE A 36 2.00 12.36 5.18
CA ILE A 36 3.01 13.09 4.40
C ILE A 36 2.68 12.97 2.91
N GLY A 37 2.48 14.10 2.23
CA GLY A 37 2.13 14.15 0.81
C GLY A 37 0.63 14.15 0.53
N SER A 38 0.23 13.73 -0.67
CA SER A 38 -1.20 13.66 -1.07
C SER A 38 -1.74 12.24 -0.96
N TYR A 39 -3.07 12.08 -0.99
CA TYR A 39 -3.74 10.78 -0.83
C TYR A 39 -3.30 9.69 -1.84
N ALA A 40 -2.87 10.10 -3.04
CA ALA A 40 -2.41 9.20 -4.11
C ALA A 40 -0.90 9.24 -4.34
N ASN A 41 -0.16 10.01 -3.55
CA ASN A 41 1.30 10.10 -3.64
C ASN A 41 1.88 10.60 -2.30
N GLY A 42 1.89 9.70 -1.32
CA GLY A 42 2.29 10.02 0.04
C GLY A 42 2.60 8.78 0.87
N CYS A 43 2.93 9.00 2.15
CA CYS A 43 3.12 7.96 3.14
C CYS A 43 2.53 8.37 4.50
N LEU A 44 2.57 7.45 5.46
CA LEU A 44 2.09 7.66 6.81
C LEU A 44 3.18 7.28 7.81
N ASP A 45 3.64 8.27 8.57
CA ASP A 45 4.52 8.08 9.73
C ASP A 45 3.64 7.83 10.96
N GLY A 46 4.11 7.02 11.91
CA GLY A 46 3.44 6.80 13.20
C GLY A 46 2.02 6.21 13.11
N ALA A 47 1.75 5.38 12.11
CA ALA A 47 0.43 4.79 11.89
C ALA A 47 -0.04 3.94 13.08
N LEU A 48 -1.35 3.99 13.37
CA LEU A 48 -1.99 3.15 14.38
C LEU A 48 -2.84 2.06 13.73
N PRO A 49 -2.89 0.85 14.33
CA PRO A 49 -3.81 -0.19 13.89
C PRO A 49 -5.24 0.13 14.30
N LEU A 50 -6.21 -0.09 13.41
CA LEU A 50 -7.62 -0.23 13.78
C LEU A 50 -7.79 -1.55 14.55
N PRO A 51 -8.51 -1.57 15.68
CA PRO A 51 -8.87 -2.81 16.36
C PRO A 51 -9.54 -3.80 15.41
N LEU A 52 -9.23 -5.09 15.54
CA LEU A 52 -9.74 -6.10 14.59
C LEU A 52 -11.25 -6.30 14.71
N ASP A 53 -11.76 -6.10 15.92
CA ASP A 53 -13.17 -6.18 16.28
C ASP A 53 -13.55 -4.89 16.99
N GLY A 54 -14.66 -4.27 16.57
CA GLY A 54 -15.20 -3.05 17.16
C GLY A 54 -16.71 -2.98 17.04
N VAL A 55 -17.33 -1.97 17.67
CA VAL A 55 -18.79 -1.84 17.66
C VAL A 55 -19.25 -1.41 16.26
N GLY A 56 -20.05 -2.25 15.60
CA GLY A 56 -20.61 -1.92 14.29
C GLY A 56 -19.66 -2.14 13.11
N TYR A 57 -18.45 -2.69 13.32
CA TYR A 57 -17.53 -3.03 12.24
C TYR A 57 -16.68 -4.27 12.53
N GLN A 58 -16.05 -4.80 11.49
CA GLN A 58 -15.03 -5.86 11.59
C GLN A 58 -13.94 -5.64 10.54
N VAL A 59 -12.68 -5.87 10.90
CA VAL A 59 -11.56 -5.81 9.96
C VAL A 59 -11.49 -7.08 9.11
N LEU A 60 -11.73 -6.93 7.81
CA LEU A 60 -11.57 -8.01 6.84
C LEU A 60 -10.12 -8.20 6.42
N ARG A 61 -9.74 -9.44 6.09
CA ARG A 61 -8.41 -9.79 5.53
C ARG A 61 -7.23 -9.24 6.34
N SER A 62 -7.33 -9.26 7.67
CA SER A 62 -6.32 -8.72 8.61
C SER A 62 -4.89 -9.23 8.35
N LYS A 63 -4.73 -10.44 7.81
CA LYS A 63 -3.42 -10.99 7.37
C LYS A 63 -2.66 -10.11 6.38
N THR A 64 -3.35 -9.28 5.61
CA THR A 64 -2.74 -8.35 4.63
C THR A 64 -2.17 -7.08 5.27
N LYS A 65 -2.40 -6.85 6.57
CA LYS A 65 -1.90 -5.69 7.31
C LYS A 65 -2.30 -4.33 6.70
N ARG A 66 -3.49 -4.25 6.10
CA ARG A 66 -4.05 -3.02 5.51
C ARG A 66 -5.11 -2.35 6.40
N TYR A 67 -4.94 -2.44 7.72
CA TYR A 67 -5.84 -1.87 8.73
C TYR A 67 -5.17 -0.77 9.57
N TYR A 68 -4.04 -0.24 9.09
CA TYR A 68 -3.34 0.87 9.74
C TYR A 68 -3.79 2.20 9.16
N GLY A 69 -3.89 3.22 10.00
CA GLY A 69 -4.33 4.55 9.61
C GLY A 69 -3.79 5.64 10.53
N HIS A 70 -4.09 6.89 10.19
CA HIS A 70 -3.84 8.03 11.06
C HIS A 70 -4.75 7.94 12.29
N PRO A 71 -4.36 8.38 13.51
CA PRO A 71 -5.20 8.33 14.71
C PRO A 71 -6.61 8.90 14.50
N LYS A 72 -6.73 10.04 13.80
CA LYS A 72 -8.03 10.62 13.41
C LYS A 72 -8.90 9.72 12.52
N THR A 73 -8.28 8.87 11.69
CA THR A 73 -8.99 7.87 10.88
C THR A 73 -9.49 6.73 11.75
N ILE A 74 -8.71 6.30 12.74
CA ILE A 74 -9.13 5.29 13.70
C ILE A 74 -10.32 5.81 14.51
N GLU A 75 -10.22 7.02 15.07
CA GLU A 75 -11.30 7.70 15.80
C GLU A 75 -12.56 7.94 14.96
N PHE A 76 -12.43 8.10 13.64
CA PHE A 76 -13.59 8.23 12.75
C PHE A 76 -14.35 6.91 12.58
N ILE A 77 -13.67 5.77 12.68
CA ILE A 77 -14.25 4.44 12.46
C ILE A 77 -14.80 3.86 13.78
N GLU A 78 -14.15 4.12 14.91
CA GLU A 78 -14.57 3.69 16.25
C GLU A 78 -15.63 4.61 16.88
#